data_AF-A0A1H8PYR1-F1
#
_entry.id   AF-A0A1H8PYR1-F1
#
_cell.length_a   1.000
_cell.length_b   1.000
_cell.length_c   1.000
_cell.angle_alpha   90.00
_cell.angle_beta   90.00
_cell.angle_gamma   90.00
#
_symmetry.space_group_name_H-M   'P 1'
#
loop_
_entity.id
_entity.type
_entity.pdbx_description
1 polymer ?
#
loop_
_entity_poly.entity_id
_entity_poly.type
_entity_poly.pdbx_seq_one_letter_code
_entity_poly.pdbx_strand_id
1 'polypeptide(L)'
;MLADILYIWSDSPGLSLAIWLVIGITVLYLGRPHAHHVLRGTGRAIDGALRLAAASLRQLEKRVAKRNRDVLLAVGREEAEKAIEREFTRVNAIVERELSHYPALHRKLAETIEKIEGDYQASTDQAPLPPDWSELTSTISSLPSSGDPAVGKILENIREAVENSHKETLKAYQKSVNERHKILHGMQGDWRTVSTTMDKVQTTITGLEERAAAIDRHMANYEAMRREDDKAVHALTASSVTQFFIASLVLVIAAFGGLINFHLIALPMSEMVGGAAYIGSMRVSDIAALVIIMVEISMGIFLLEALQITKLFPMIGRMDDRMRKRMAIAAFTILFIFASIEASLAYMRDLLVMDQQALTQSLAGGAAAEAQFRWIPSVAQLLLGFILPFALAFVAIPLEAFINSLRTVLGLLVLGVVRVLPVVVRLAGGVASHLSKVLVSLYDLLIMLPLSIERMIAHRRETAHAVDEDDTDADTPAKPKTKRRRRASSDADTDDTQLTEREA
;
A
#
# COMPACT_ATOMS: atom_id res chain seq x y z
N MET A 1 36.21 -58.30 7.66
CA MET A 1 34.97 -58.31 6.84
C MET A 1 35.23 -57.91 5.39
N LEU A 2 35.64 -56.67 5.04
CA LEU A 2 36.02 -56.34 3.65
C LEU A 2 37.42 -56.85 3.25
N ALA A 3 38.36 -56.94 4.21
CA ALA A 3 39.72 -57.42 3.96
C ALA A 3 39.77 -58.95 3.69
N ASP A 4 38.92 -59.74 4.36
CA ASP A 4 38.94 -61.21 4.23
C ASP A 4 38.41 -61.71 2.89
N ILE A 5 37.57 -60.91 2.21
CA ILE A 5 37.04 -61.22 0.87
C ILE A 5 38.14 -61.10 -0.22
N LEU A 6 39.15 -60.26 0.03
CA LEU A 6 40.29 -60.05 -0.86
C LEU A 6 41.36 -61.15 -0.79
N TYR A 7 41.23 -62.13 0.12
CA TYR A 7 42.16 -63.26 0.24
C TYR A 7 41.53 -64.62 -0.08
N ILE A 8 40.26 -64.65 -0.51
CA ILE A 8 39.54 -65.90 -0.80
C ILE A 8 40.20 -66.74 -1.90
N TRP A 9 40.89 -66.09 -2.85
CA TRP A 9 41.42 -66.76 -4.05
C TRP A 9 42.96 -66.89 -4.06
N SER A 10 43.72 -66.07 -3.32
CA SER A 10 45.17 -66.25 -3.13
C SER A 10 45.72 -65.44 -1.94
N ASP A 11 46.85 -65.90 -1.37
CA ASP A 11 47.59 -65.22 -0.29
C ASP A 11 48.24 -63.89 -0.71
N SER A 12 48.32 -63.63 -2.02
CA SER A 12 48.83 -62.40 -2.59
C SER A 12 47.68 -61.42 -2.93
N PRO A 13 47.59 -60.27 -2.25
CA PRO A 13 46.44 -59.37 -2.40
C PRO A 13 46.28 -58.81 -3.82
N GLY A 14 47.37 -58.72 -4.60
CA GLY A 14 47.30 -58.30 -6.01
C GLY A 14 46.65 -59.31 -6.95
N LEU A 15 46.80 -60.61 -6.69
CA LEU A 15 46.36 -61.67 -7.60
C LEU A 15 44.87 -62.00 -7.36
N SER A 16 44.42 -61.98 -6.10
CA SER A 16 43.00 -62.06 -5.79
C SER A 16 42.22 -60.85 -6.32
N LEU A 17 42.80 -59.64 -6.26
CA LEU A 17 42.19 -58.43 -6.82
C LEU A 17 42.07 -58.52 -8.35
N ALA A 18 43.07 -59.08 -9.04
CA ALA A 18 43.01 -59.33 -10.48
C ALA A 18 41.91 -60.35 -10.85
N ILE A 19 41.76 -61.43 -10.09
CA ILE A 19 40.70 -62.44 -10.31
C ILE A 19 39.31 -61.82 -10.09
N TRP A 20 39.13 -61.06 -9.00
CA TRP A 20 37.89 -60.34 -8.74
C TRP A 20 37.55 -59.31 -9.82
N LEU A 21 38.56 -58.65 -10.38
CA LEU A 21 38.42 -57.71 -11.48
C LEU A 21 37.95 -58.42 -12.76
N VAL A 22 38.50 -59.59 -13.09
CA VAL A 22 38.07 -60.41 -14.24
C VAL A 22 36.64 -60.92 -14.06
N ILE A 23 36.31 -61.44 -12.88
CA ILE A 23 34.95 -61.91 -12.56
C ILE A 23 33.96 -60.74 -12.65
N GLY A 24 34.29 -59.60 -12.05
CA GLY A 24 33.47 -58.39 -12.09
C GLY A 24 33.21 -57.89 -13.50
N ILE A 25 34.25 -57.86 -14.34
CA ILE A 25 34.14 -57.50 -15.76
C ILE A 25 33.26 -58.50 -16.54
N THR A 26 33.38 -59.80 -16.27
CA THR A 26 32.61 -60.83 -16.97
C THR A 26 31.11 -60.73 -16.63
N VAL A 27 30.79 -60.48 -15.36
CA VAL A 27 29.42 -60.22 -14.90
C VAL A 27 28.86 -58.94 -15.52
N LEU A 28 29.66 -57.86 -15.57
CA LEU A 28 29.30 -56.62 -16.24
C LEU A 28 29.05 -56.82 -17.74
N TYR A 29 29.84 -57.65 -18.42
CA TYR A 29 29.66 -57.95 -19.84
C TYR A 29 28.36 -58.71 -20.11
N LEU A 30 28.06 -59.78 -19.35
CA LEU A 30 26.82 -60.55 -19.50
C LEU A 30 25.56 -59.70 -19.21
N GLY A 31 25.67 -58.77 -18.25
CA GLY A 31 24.57 -57.88 -17.84
C GLY A 31 24.33 -56.68 -18.78
N ARG A 32 25.17 -56.48 -19.79
CA ARG A 32 25.15 -55.28 -20.65
C ARG A 32 23.78 -54.87 -21.21
N PRO A 33 22.99 -55.74 -21.86
CA PRO A 33 21.72 -55.32 -22.45
C PRO A 33 20.69 -54.92 -21.38
N HIS A 34 20.69 -55.63 -20.23
CA HIS A 34 19.80 -55.32 -19.12
C HIS A 34 20.18 -54.01 -18.43
N ALA A 35 21.47 -53.77 -18.19
CA ALA A 35 21.97 -52.54 -17.60
C ALA A 35 21.63 -51.30 -18.46
N HIS A 36 21.81 -51.40 -19.78
CA HIS A 36 21.43 -50.34 -20.72
C HIS A 36 19.94 -50.04 -20.70
N HIS A 37 19.11 -51.08 -20.66
CA HIS A 37 17.66 -50.93 -20.63
C HIS A 37 17.19 -50.29 -19.32
N VAL A 38 17.73 -50.71 -18.18
CA VAL A 38 17.41 -50.13 -16.87
C VAL A 38 17.86 -48.68 -16.78
N LEU A 39 19.11 -48.36 -17.14
CA LEU A 39 19.62 -46.98 -17.05
C LEU A 39 18.82 -46.02 -17.95
N ARG A 40 18.62 -46.38 -19.23
CA ARG A 40 17.86 -45.54 -20.17
C ARG A 40 16.37 -45.50 -19.83
N GLY A 41 15.81 -46.61 -19.37
CA GLY A 41 14.40 -46.73 -18.94
C GLY A 41 14.12 -45.83 -17.74
N THR A 42 14.95 -45.91 -16.70
CA THR A 42 14.84 -45.08 -15.50
C THR A 42 15.04 -43.60 -15.82
N GLY A 43 16.04 -43.25 -16.63
CA GLY A 43 16.25 -41.87 -17.06
C GLY A 43 15.07 -41.28 -17.84
N ARG A 44 14.45 -42.06 -18.75
CA ARG A 44 13.24 -41.64 -19.48
C ARG A 44 12.01 -41.58 -18.58
N ALA A 45 11.85 -42.51 -17.64
CA ALA A 45 10.75 -42.52 -16.70
C ALA A 45 10.79 -41.28 -15.78
N ILE A 46 11.98 -40.92 -15.28
CA ILE A 46 12.19 -39.72 -14.46
C ILE A 46 11.91 -38.45 -15.27
N ASP A 47 12.43 -38.32 -16.49
CA ASP A 47 12.13 -37.17 -17.36
C ASP A 47 10.62 -37.06 -17.66
N GLY A 48 9.96 -38.19 -17.96
CA GLY A 48 8.52 -38.24 -18.19
C GLY A 48 7.70 -37.80 -16.97
N ALA A 49 8.02 -38.32 -15.78
CA ALA A 49 7.35 -37.95 -14.54
C ALA A 49 7.53 -36.45 -14.21
N LEU A 50 8.74 -35.92 -14.37
CA LEU A 50 9.02 -34.50 -14.13
C LEU A 50 8.33 -33.60 -15.15
N ARG A 51 8.20 -34.01 -16.41
CA ARG A 51 7.41 -33.26 -17.41
C ARG A 51 5.93 -33.18 -17.05
N LEU A 52 5.36 -34.27 -16.56
CA LEU A 52 3.97 -34.29 -16.07
C LEU A 52 3.80 -33.38 -14.86
N ALA A 53 4.75 -33.42 -13.91
CA ALA A 53 4.77 -32.51 -12.76
C ALA A 53 4.89 -31.04 -13.20
N ALA A 54 5.71 -30.72 -14.19
CA ALA A 54 5.80 -29.37 -14.73
C ALA A 54 4.49 -28.90 -15.39
N ALA A 55 3.76 -29.81 -16.06
CA ALA A 55 2.46 -29.49 -16.64
C ALA A 55 1.41 -29.20 -15.57
N SER A 56 1.37 -29.98 -14.48
CA SER A 56 0.45 -29.75 -13.37
C SER A 56 0.76 -28.44 -12.63
N LEU A 57 2.04 -28.10 -12.46
CA LEU A 57 2.48 -26.83 -11.87
C LEU A 57 2.09 -25.61 -12.73
N ARG A 58 2.12 -25.72 -14.06
CA ARG A 58 1.60 -24.65 -14.94
C ARG A 58 0.09 -24.45 -14.79
N GLN A 59 -0.65 -25.52 -14.56
CA GLN A 59 -2.08 -25.40 -14.27
C GLN A 59 -2.33 -24.79 -12.90
N LEU A 60 -1.48 -25.09 -11.90
CA LEU A 60 -1.49 -24.42 -10.61
C LEU A 60 -1.17 -22.93 -10.75
N GLU A 61 -0.17 -22.54 -11.56
CA GLU A 61 0.17 -21.14 -11.85
C GLU A 61 -1.07 -20.36 -12.32
N LYS A 62 -1.80 -20.90 -13.31
CA LYS A 62 -3.01 -20.25 -13.84
C LYS A 62 -4.09 -20.08 -12.77
N ARG A 63 -4.30 -21.11 -11.92
CA ARG A 63 -5.29 -21.05 -10.83
C ARG A 63 -4.89 -20.02 -9.76
N VAL A 64 -3.62 -19.98 -9.38
CA VAL A 64 -3.09 -19.00 -8.41
C VAL A 64 -3.18 -17.59 -8.97
N ALA A 65 -2.80 -17.38 -10.23
CA ALA A 65 -2.89 -16.07 -10.88
C ALA A 65 -4.34 -15.55 -10.90
N LYS A 66 -5.30 -16.40 -11.28
CA LYS A 66 -6.73 -16.05 -11.25
C LYS A 66 -7.19 -15.74 -9.83
N ARG A 67 -6.89 -16.60 -8.86
CA ARG A 67 -7.29 -16.41 -7.46
C ARG A 67 -6.73 -15.11 -6.87
N ASN A 68 -5.47 -14.80 -7.16
CA ASN A 68 -4.84 -13.55 -6.70
C ASN A 68 -5.51 -12.32 -7.32
N ARG A 69 -5.83 -12.36 -8.62
CA ARG A 69 -6.58 -11.31 -9.31
C ARG A 69 -7.97 -11.11 -8.69
N ASP A 70 -8.71 -12.19 -8.49
CA ASP A 70 -10.06 -12.16 -7.91
C ASP A 70 -10.05 -11.56 -6.49
N VAL A 71 -9.06 -11.98 -5.68
CA VAL A 71 -8.90 -11.47 -4.30
C VAL A 71 -8.54 -9.99 -4.30
N LEU A 72 -7.60 -9.56 -5.15
CA LEU A 72 -7.19 -8.16 -5.22
C LEU A 72 -8.35 -7.26 -5.66
N LEU A 73 -9.12 -7.68 -6.66
CA LEU A 73 -10.31 -6.97 -7.12
C LEU A 73 -11.41 -6.94 -6.06
N ALA A 74 -11.64 -8.04 -5.34
CA ALA A 74 -12.63 -8.08 -4.27
C ALA A 74 -12.29 -7.08 -3.15
N VAL A 75 -11.03 -7.05 -2.71
CA VAL A 75 -10.57 -6.09 -1.68
C VAL A 75 -10.67 -4.65 -2.19
N GLY A 76 -10.19 -4.37 -3.40
CA GLY A 76 -10.28 -3.01 -3.98
C GLY A 76 -11.72 -2.53 -4.16
N ARG A 77 -12.64 -3.42 -4.55
CA ARG A 77 -14.08 -3.12 -4.64
C ARG A 77 -14.66 -2.78 -3.27
N GLU A 78 -14.36 -3.57 -2.24
CA GLU A 78 -14.85 -3.31 -0.87
C GLU A 78 -14.34 -1.96 -0.32
N GLU A 79 -13.07 -1.62 -0.59
CA GLU A 79 -12.51 -0.32 -0.21
C GLU A 79 -13.17 0.85 -0.94
N ALA A 80 -13.41 0.70 -2.25
CA ALA A 80 -14.10 1.70 -3.06
C ALA A 80 -15.57 1.86 -2.65
N GLU A 81 -16.31 0.77 -2.41
CA GLU A 81 -17.68 0.82 -1.90
C GLU A 81 -17.77 1.59 -0.58
N LYS A 82 -16.86 1.32 0.36
CA LYS A 82 -16.80 2.07 1.63
C LYS A 82 -16.42 3.53 1.43
N ALA A 83 -15.57 3.86 0.46
CA ALA A 83 -15.24 5.25 0.15
C ALA A 83 -16.45 6.00 -0.42
N ILE A 84 -17.17 5.35 -1.34
CA ILE A 84 -18.41 5.84 -1.94
C ILE A 84 -19.48 6.05 -0.86
N GLU A 85 -19.74 5.06 -0.01
CA GLU A 85 -20.71 5.13 1.09
C GLU A 85 -20.41 6.28 2.07
N ARG A 86 -19.12 6.47 2.40
CA ARG A 86 -18.68 7.58 3.25
C ARG A 86 -18.95 8.94 2.62
N GLU A 87 -18.63 9.12 1.34
CA GLU A 87 -18.92 10.37 0.65
C GLU A 87 -20.42 10.58 0.45
N PHE A 88 -21.21 9.54 0.18
CA PHE A 88 -22.68 9.66 0.14
C PHE A 88 -23.26 10.07 1.50
N THR A 89 -22.80 9.47 2.60
CA THR A 89 -23.25 9.83 3.95
C THR A 89 -22.89 11.28 4.26
N ARG A 90 -21.68 11.71 3.87
CA ARG A 90 -21.21 13.09 4.05
C ARG A 90 -22.00 14.07 3.21
N VAL A 91 -22.27 13.76 1.94
CA VAL A 91 -23.11 14.57 1.06
C VAL A 91 -24.52 14.65 1.61
N ASN A 92 -25.10 13.54 2.07
CA ASN A 92 -26.45 13.54 2.63
C ASN A 92 -26.53 14.44 3.88
N ALA A 93 -25.56 14.35 4.79
CA ALA A 93 -25.50 15.22 5.96
C ALA A 93 -25.36 16.71 5.60
N ILE A 94 -24.59 17.02 4.55
CA ILE A 94 -24.47 18.38 4.02
C ILE A 94 -25.78 18.81 3.38
N VAL A 95 -26.38 18.00 2.52
CA VAL A 95 -27.64 18.31 1.84
C VAL A 95 -28.77 18.53 2.85
N GLU A 96 -28.91 17.67 3.85
CA GLU A 96 -29.91 17.83 4.93
C GLU A 96 -29.68 19.13 5.73
N ARG A 97 -28.42 19.43 6.06
CA ARG A 97 -28.07 20.67 6.76
C ARG A 97 -28.25 21.92 5.88
N GLU A 98 -27.75 21.93 4.66
CA GLU A 98 -27.77 23.10 3.79
C GLU A 98 -29.15 23.35 3.18
N LEU A 99 -29.90 22.31 2.78
CA LEU A 99 -31.28 22.48 2.30
C LEU A 99 -32.22 22.99 3.39
N SER A 100 -31.97 22.64 4.66
CA SER A 100 -32.78 23.19 5.76
C SER A 100 -32.49 24.68 6.02
N HIS A 101 -31.29 25.17 5.69
CA HIS A 101 -30.89 26.56 5.89
C HIS A 101 -31.13 27.44 4.65
N TYR A 102 -31.21 26.84 3.47
CA TYR A 102 -31.40 27.55 2.21
C TYR A 102 -32.64 28.45 2.18
N PRO A 103 -33.85 28.01 2.62
CA PRO A 103 -35.03 28.88 2.66
C PRO A 103 -34.82 30.12 3.53
N ALA A 104 -34.10 29.99 4.65
CA ALA A 104 -33.82 31.11 5.54
C ALA A 104 -32.83 32.10 4.91
N LEU A 105 -31.80 31.60 4.22
CA LEU A 105 -30.86 32.45 3.46
C LEU A 105 -31.57 33.16 2.30
N HIS A 106 -32.42 32.46 1.56
CA HIS A 106 -33.21 33.02 0.46
C HIS A 106 -34.16 34.11 0.97
N ARG A 107 -34.89 33.84 2.06
CA ARG A 107 -35.77 34.83 2.69
C ARG A 107 -34.99 36.07 3.14
N LYS A 108 -33.86 35.88 3.82
CA LYS A 108 -33.02 37.00 4.28
C LYS A 108 -32.50 37.84 3.11
N LEU A 109 -32.09 37.19 2.02
CA LEU A 109 -31.66 37.86 0.81
C LEU A 109 -32.80 38.71 0.22
N ALA A 110 -34.00 38.12 0.08
CA ALA A 110 -35.18 38.80 -0.43
C ALA A 110 -35.58 40.00 0.43
N GLU A 111 -35.67 39.82 1.75
CA GLU A 111 -35.97 40.91 2.71
C GLU A 111 -34.95 42.04 2.64
N THR A 112 -33.65 41.72 2.50
CA THR A 112 -32.59 42.74 2.40
C THR A 112 -32.68 43.50 1.07
N ILE A 113 -32.98 42.82 -0.03
CA ILE A 113 -33.17 43.44 -1.34
C ILE A 113 -34.41 44.35 -1.34
N GLU A 114 -35.52 43.90 -0.76
CA GLU A 114 -36.75 44.70 -0.63
C GLU A 114 -36.52 45.95 0.22
N LYS A 115 -35.74 45.83 1.30
CA LYS A 115 -35.32 46.98 2.12
C LYS A 115 -34.46 47.96 1.33
N ILE A 116 -33.47 47.47 0.57
CA ILE A 116 -32.62 48.31 -0.29
C ILE A 116 -33.48 49.06 -1.32
N GLU A 117 -34.44 48.38 -1.94
CA GLU A 117 -35.37 49.01 -2.89
C GLU A 117 -36.23 50.09 -2.22
N GLY A 118 -36.77 49.81 -1.03
CA GLY A 118 -37.55 50.77 -0.25
C GLY A 118 -36.75 52.01 0.17
N ASP A 119 -35.52 51.81 0.67
CA ASP A 119 -34.61 52.90 1.05
C ASP A 119 -34.19 53.73 -0.19
N TYR A 120 -33.99 53.08 -1.33
CA TYR A 120 -33.72 53.76 -2.60
C TYR A 120 -34.91 54.63 -3.05
N GLN A 121 -36.12 54.10 -3.01
CA GLN A 121 -37.35 54.84 -3.35
C GLN A 121 -37.52 56.07 -2.43
N ALA A 122 -37.34 55.89 -1.11
CA ALA A 122 -37.41 56.98 -0.13
C ALA A 122 -36.35 58.07 -0.34
N SER A 123 -35.20 57.72 -0.96
CA SER A 123 -34.15 58.69 -1.30
C SER A 123 -34.43 59.50 -2.58
N THR A 124 -35.45 59.12 -3.36
CA THR A 124 -35.75 59.67 -4.70
C THR A 124 -36.71 60.86 -4.68
N ASP A 125 -37.27 61.24 -3.53
CA ASP A 125 -38.33 62.28 -3.43
C ASP A 125 -37.90 63.67 -3.99
N GLN A 126 -38.85 64.49 -4.42
CA GLN A 126 -38.55 65.81 -5.04
C GLN A 126 -38.14 66.88 -4.02
N ALA A 127 -37.29 67.83 -4.44
CA ALA A 127 -36.89 68.97 -3.62
C ALA A 127 -38.12 69.75 -3.14
N PRO A 128 -38.16 70.21 -1.87
CA PRO A 128 -39.29 70.97 -1.36
C PRO A 128 -39.47 72.24 -2.20
N LEU A 129 -40.68 72.46 -2.71
CA LEU A 129 -41.06 73.70 -3.37
C LEU A 129 -41.02 74.85 -2.34
N PRO A 130 -40.58 76.07 -2.71
CA PRO A 130 -40.54 77.18 -1.78
C PRO A 130 -41.93 77.48 -1.20
N PRO A 131 -42.05 77.67 0.13
CA PRO A 131 -43.30 78.13 0.72
C PRO A 131 -43.56 79.59 0.27
N ASP A 132 -44.81 79.86 -0.11
CA ASP A 132 -45.38 81.21 -0.22
C ASP A 132 -45.06 82.08 -1.44
N TRP A 133 -44.99 81.49 -2.64
CA TRP A 133 -45.18 82.27 -3.87
C TRP A 133 -46.58 82.89 -3.98
N SER A 134 -47.58 82.30 -3.31
CA SER A 134 -48.95 82.79 -3.25
C SER A 134 -49.08 84.12 -2.50
N GLU A 135 -48.39 84.30 -1.37
CA GLU A 135 -48.39 85.57 -0.63
C GLU A 135 -47.63 86.67 -1.38
N LEU A 136 -46.57 86.32 -2.10
CA LEU A 136 -45.85 87.25 -2.97
C LEU A 136 -46.75 87.76 -4.10
N THR A 137 -47.53 86.88 -4.74
CA THR A 137 -48.46 87.29 -5.80
C THR A 137 -49.61 88.15 -5.30
N SER A 138 -50.17 87.86 -4.12
CA SER A 138 -51.25 88.68 -3.55
C SER A 138 -50.74 90.06 -3.13
N THR A 139 -49.54 90.13 -2.55
CA THR A 139 -48.90 91.39 -2.14
C THR A 139 -48.55 92.26 -3.34
N ILE A 140 -48.00 91.67 -4.42
CA ILE A 140 -47.72 92.36 -5.69
C ILE A 140 -49.00 92.91 -6.34
N SER A 141 -50.10 92.14 -6.29
CA SER A 141 -51.38 92.54 -6.89
C SER A 141 -52.10 93.69 -6.16
N SER A 142 -51.69 94.00 -4.93
CA SER A 142 -52.32 95.00 -4.06
C SER A 142 -51.66 96.40 -4.11
N LEU A 143 -50.62 96.60 -4.94
CA LEU A 143 -49.83 97.83 -4.99
C LEU A 143 -50.37 98.89 -5.99
N PRO A 144 -50.66 100.14 -5.57
CA PRO A 144 -50.93 101.26 -6.47
C PRO A 144 -49.65 101.88 -7.04
N SER A 145 -49.70 102.32 -8.31
CA SER A 145 -48.55 102.79 -9.09
C SER A 145 -48.24 104.27 -8.88
N SER A 146 -47.50 104.67 -7.82
CA SER A 146 -46.63 105.88 -7.81
C SER A 146 -46.05 106.23 -6.43
N GLY A 147 -44.71 106.30 -6.34
CA GLY A 147 -43.95 107.36 -5.63
C GLY A 147 -43.99 107.52 -4.09
N ASP A 148 -44.71 106.69 -3.34
CA ASP A 148 -44.93 106.90 -1.89
C ASP A 148 -43.98 106.06 -1.00
N PRO A 149 -43.41 106.57 0.12
CA PRO A 149 -42.67 105.78 1.12
C PRO A 149 -43.36 104.49 1.60
N ALA A 150 -44.68 104.38 1.46
CA ALA A 150 -45.42 103.13 1.70
C ALA A 150 -45.04 102.01 0.71
N VAL A 151 -44.77 102.33 -0.57
CA VAL A 151 -44.32 101.37 -1.60
C VAL A 151 -42.92 100.85 -1.28
N GLY A 152 -42.04 101.71 -0.77
CA GLY A 152 -40.70 101.29 -0.30
C GLY A 152 -40.78 100.28 0.84
N LYS A 153 -41.71 100.49 1.79
CA LYS A 153 -41.94 99.56 2.91
C LYS A 153 -42.54 98.22 2.46
N ILE A 154 -43.40 98.23 1.44
CA ILE A 154 -43.98 97.01 0.87
C ILE A 154 -42.92 96.24 0.05
N LEU A 155 -42.10 96.91 -0.74
CA LEU A 155 -40.97 96.29 -1.45
C LEU A 155 -39.95 95.70 -0.47
N GLU A 156 -39.71 96.35 0.67
CA GLU A 156 -38.87 95.81 1.74
C GLU A 156 -39.49 94.56 2.38
N ASN A 157 -40.80 94.57 2.66
CA ASN A 157 -41.51 93.38 3.16
C ASN A 157 -41.51 92.22 2.14
N ILE A 158 -41.68 92.51 0.85
CA ILE A 158 -41.58 91.51 -0.24
C ILE A 158 -40.17 90.94 -0.30
N ARG A 159 -39.14 91.79 -0.24
CA ARG A 159 -37.75 91.37 -0.20
C ARG A 159 -37.48 90.48 1.03
N GLU A 160 -37.95 90.88 2.21
CA GLU A 160 -37.79 90.12 3.45
C GLU A 160 -38.54 88.78 3.39
N ALA A 161 -39.74 88.72 2.82
CA ALA A 161 -40.50 87.49 2.60
C ALA A 161 -39.83 86.54 1.59
N VAL A 162 -39.32 87.06 0.46
CA VAL A 162 -38.52 86.26 -0.50
C VAL A 162 -37.25 85.74 0.16
N GLU A 163 -36.56 86.57 0.93
CA GLU A 163 -35.31 86.19 1.59
C GLU A 163 -35.56 85.14 2.70
N ASN A 164 -36.67 85.26 3.43
CA ASN A 164 -37.09 84.29 4.45
C ASN A 164 -37.56 82.97 3.82
N SER A 165 -38.40 83.00 2.79
CA SER A 165 -38.82 81.82 2.02
C SER A 165 -37.62 81.11 1.39
N HIS A 166 -36.68 81.87 0.82
CA HIS A 166 -35.43 81.31 0.30
C HIS A 166 -34.60 80.64 1.41
N LYS A 167 -34.43 81.30 2.57
CA LYS A 167 -33.72 80.73 3.73
C LYS A 167 -34.41 79.47 4.25
N GLU A 168 -35.74 79.42 4.32
CA GLU A 168 -36.48 78.23 4.74
C GLU A 168 -36.39 77.10 3.72
N THR A 169 -36.57 77.38 2.44
CA THR A 169 -36.44 76.39 1.35
C THR A 169 -35.04 75.80 1.34
N LEU A 170 -34.02 76.63 1.51
CA LEU A 170 -32.62 76.20 1.53
C LEU A 170 -32.33 75.33 2.75
N LYS A 171 -32.86 75.67 3.94
CA LYS A 171 -32.80 74.82 5.14
C LYS A 171 -33.54 73.49 4.94
N ALA A 172 -34.74 73.51 4.37
CA ALA A 172 -35.53 72.31 4.09
C ALA A 172 -34.82 71.41 3.05
N TYR A 173 -34.23 72.01 2.02
CA TYR A 173 -33.42 71.33 1.02
C TYR A 173 -32.18 70.70 1.64
N GLN A 174 -31.41 71.44 2.45
CA GLN A 174 -30.25 70.91 3.17
C GLN A 174 -30.63 69.75 4.10
N LYS A 175 -31.76 69.86 4.81
CA LYS A 175 -32.29 68.78 5.66
C LYS A 175 -32.64 67.55 4.84
N SER A 176 -33.38 67.71 3.74
CA SER A 176 -33.73 66.63 2.79
C SER A 176 -32.48 65.97 2.19
N VAL A 177 -31.47 66.74 1.78
CA VAL A 177 -30.21 66.22 1.25
C VAL A 177 -29.44 65.42 2.30
N ASN A 178 -29.37 65.92 3.55
CA ASN A 178 -28.75 65.18 4.65
C ASN A 178 -29.50 63.88 4.98
N GLU A 179 -30.83 63.89 4.96
CA GLU A 179 -31.66 62.70 5.16
C GLU A 179 -31.41 61.65 4.05
N ARG A 180 -31.37 62.07 2.77
CA ARG A 180 -31.02 61.17 1.65
C ARG A 180 -29.62 60.60 1.79
N HIS A 181 -28.63 61.44 2.09
CA HIS A 181 -27.26 60.96 2.28
C HIS A 181 -27.16 59.98 3.45
N LYS A 182 -27.95 60.18 4.52
CA LYS A 182 -28.00 59.26 5.65
C LYS A 182 -28.63 57.92 5.26
N ILE A 183 -29.71 57.92 4.47
CA ILE A 183 -30.34 56.70 3.94
C ILE A 183 -29.36 55.95 3.03
N LEU A 184 -28.79 56.63 2.04
CA LEU A 184 -27.79 56.07 1.11
C LEU A 184 -26.56 55.52 1.84
N HIS A 185 -26.10 56.20 2.90
CA HIS A 185 -25.00 55.72 3.73
C HIS A 185 -25.38 54.44 4.50
N GLY A 186 -26.61 54.35 5.00
CA GLY A 186 -27.16 53.17 5.68
C GLY A 186 -27.22 51.94 4.76
N MET A 187 -27.57 52.12 3.49
CA MET A 187 -27.68 51.04 2.50
C MET A 187 -26.36 50.29 2.28
N GLN A 188 -25.20 50.90 2.57
CA GLN A 188 -23.90 50.22 2.44
C GLN A 188 -23.81 48.95 3.31
N GLY A 189 -24.44 48.96 4.49
CA GLY A 189 -24.50 47.78 5.38
C GLY A 189 -25.38 46.65 4.81
N ASP A 190 -26.48 47.01 4.17
CA ASP A 190 -27.40 46.07 3.55
C ASP A 190 -26.77 45.42 2.31
N TRP A 191 -26.07 46.18 1.46
CA TRP A 191 -25.29 45.64 0.34
C TRP A 191 -24.21 44.65 0.79
N ARG A 192 -23.50 44.94 1.89
CA ARG A 192 -22.56 43.96 2.49
C ARG A 192 -23.28 42.70 2.97
N THR A 193 -24.50 42.83 3.49
CA THR A 193 -25.31 41.69 3.95
C THR A 193 -25.75 40.81 2.79
N VAL A 194 -26.17 41.40 1.66
CA VAL A 194 -26.49 40.68 0.42
C VAL A 194 -25.26 39.92 -0.09
N SER A 195 -24.11 40.59 -0.21
CA SER A 195 -22.85 39.96 -0.62
C SER A 195 -22.50 38.78 0.28
N THR A 196 -22.48 38.98 1.60
CA THR A 196 -22.13 37.93 2.57
C THR A 196 -23.09 36.73 2.51
N THR A 197 -24.37 36.98 2.22
CA THR A 197 -25.38 35.92 2.09
C THR A 197 -25.20 35.15 0.79
N MET A 198 -24.90 35.83 -0.33
CA MET A 198 -24.54 35.19 -1.60
C MET A 198 -23.24 34.37 -1.48
N ASP A 199 -22.21 34.88 -0.80
CA ASP A 199 -20.95 34.17 -0.60
C ASP A 199 -21.16 32.84 0.14
N LYS A 200 -22.08 32.81 1.11
CA LYS A 200 -22.45 31.58 1.82
C LYS A 200 -23.14 30.57 0.89
N VAL A 201 -24.05 31.04 0.04
CA VAL A 201 -24.72 30.19 -0.96
C VAL A 201 -23.70 29.66 -1.98
N GLN A 202 -22.77 30.50 -2.44
CA GLN A 202 -21.72 30.08 -3.35
C GLN A 202 -20.82 29.00 -2.71
N THR A 203 -20.34 29.24 -1.49
CA THR A 203 -19.46 28.28 -0.79
C THR A 203 -20.13 26.93 -0.59
N THR A 204 -21.42 26.91 -0.29
CA THR A 204 -22.18 25.67 -0.11
C THR A 204 -22.38 24.91 -1.42
N ILE A 205 -22.69 25.60 -2.52
CA ILE A 205 -22.81 25.00 -3.86
C ILE A 205 -21.46 24.46 -4.34
N THR A 206 -20.39 25.26 -4.26
CA THR A 206 -19.04 24.81 -4.66
C THR A 206 -18.58 23.61 -3.83
N GLY A 207 -18.86 23.61 -2.52
CA GLY A 207 -18.58 22.46 -1.66
C GLY A 207 -19.35 21.20 -2.05
N LEU A 208 -20.59 21.33 -2.54
CA LEU A 208 -21.37 20.19 -3.04
C LEU A 208 -20.82 19.66 -4.38
N GLU A 209 -20.40 20.55 -5.27
CA GLU A 209 -19.80 20.21 -6.57
C GLU A 209 -18.48 19.43 -6.39
N GLU A 210 -17.58 19.90 -5.53
CA GLU A 210 -16.31 19.21 -5.22
C GLU A 210 -16.55 17.79 -4.69
N ARG A 211 -17.61 17.61 -3.89
CA ARG A 211 -17.99 16.31 -3.32
C ARG A 211 -18.60 15.39 -4.37
N ALA A 212 -19.46 15.91 -5.24
CA ALA A 212 -19.98 15.16 -6.38
C ALA A 212 -18.84 14.67 -7.29
N ALA A 213 -17.87 15.54 -7.60
CA ALA A 213 -16.68 15.17 -8.36
C ALA A 213 -15.78 14.14 -7.64
N ALA A 214 -15.75 14.13 -6.30
CA ALA A 214 -15.08 13.07 -5.54
C ALA A 214 -15.82 11.73 -5.66
N ILE A 215 -17.15 11.73 -5.57
CA ILE A 215 -17.98 10.53 -5.77
C ILE A 215 -17.78 9.97 -7.17
N ASP A 216 -17.81 10.81 -8.21
CA ASP A 216 -17.60 10.39 -9.59
C ASP A 216 -16.25 9.72 -9.79
N ARG A 217 -15.17 10.25 -9.19
CA ARG A 217 -13.85 9.62 -9.21
C ARG A 217 -13.84 8.25 -8.54
N HIS A 218 -14.48 8.12 -7.37
CA HIS A 218 -14.57 6.84 -6.68
C HIS A 218 -15.43 5.84 -7.46
N MET A 219 -16.52 6.30 -8.09
CA MET A 219 -17.41 5.47 -8.90
C MET A 219 -16.72 4.99 -10.19
N ALA A 220 -15.95 5.85 -10.86
CA ALA A 220 -15.15 5.49 -12.02
C ALA A 220 -14.10 4.41 -11.68
N ASN A 221 -13.42 4.55 -10.54
CA ASN A 221 -12.48 3.53 -10.05
C ASN A 221 -13.19 2.21 -9.74
N TYR A 222 -14.36 2.28 -9.10
CA TYR A 222 -15.19 1.10 -8.81
C TYR A 222 -15.63 0.40 -10.10
N GLU A 223 -16.07 1.15 -11.10
CA GLU A 223 -16.50 0.61 -12.39
C GLU A 223 -15.34 -0.05 -13.13
N ALA A 224 -14.15 0.58 -13.15
CA ALA A 224 -12.94 -0.02 -13.72
C ALA A 224 -12.57 -1.35 -13.04
N MET A 225 -12.70 -1.42 -11.70
CA MET A 225 -12.50 -2.66 -10.95
C MET A 225 -13.60 -3.70 -11.23
N ARG A 226 -14.84 -3.27 -11.46
CA ARG A 226 -15.97 -4.15 -11.81
C ARG A 226 -15.84 -4.74 -13.22
N ARG A 227 -15.32 -3.96 -14.16
CA ARG A 227 -14.97 -4.40 -15.53
C ARG A 227 -13.71 -5.27 -15.59
N GLU A 228 -13.02 -5.43 -14.45
CA GLU A 228 -11.76 -6.15 -14.34
C GLU A 228 -10.66 -5.58 -15.25
N ASP A 229 -10.63 -4.26 -15.43
CA ASP A 229 -9.64 -3.61 -16.30
C ASP A 229 -8.21 -3.88 -15.80
N ASP A 230 -7.31 -4.25 -16.72
CA ASP A 230 -5.91 -4.55 -16.36
C ASP A 230 -5.21 -3.33 -15.74
N LYS A 231 -5.57 -2.11 -16.16
CA LYS A 231 -5.06 -0.87 -15.55
C LYS A 231 -5.41 -0.77 -14.06
N ALA A 232 -6.64 -1.12 -13.68
CA ALA A 232 -7.10 -1.09 -12.30
C ALA A 232 -6.36 -2.15 -11.46
N VAL A 233 -6.20 -3.36 -12.01
CA VAL A 233 -5.44 -4.44 -11.35
C VAL A 233 -3.97 -4.04 -11.14
N HIS A 234 -3.33 -3.45 -12.14
CA HIS A 234 -1.95 -2.98 -12.02
C HIS A 234 -1.81 -1.84 -11.01
N ALA A 235 -2.73 -0.87 -10.99
CA ALA A 235 -2.73 0.21 -10.02
C ALA A 235 -2.90 -0.31 -8.57
N LEU A 236 -3.83 -1.24 -8.34
CA LEU A 236 -4.02 -1.88 -7.03
C LEU A 236 -2.80 -2.68 -6.59
N THR A 237 -2.16 -3.39 -7.53
CA THR A 237 -0.93 -4.16 -7.27
C THR A 237 0.20 -3.24 -6.87
N ALA A 238 0.44 -2.16 -7.64
CA ALA A 238 1.48 -1.18 -7.36
C ALA A 238 1.24 -0.50 -6.01
N SER A 239 0.00 -0.07 -5.73
CA SER A 239 -0.39 0.53 -4.46
C SER A 239 -0.12 -0.41 -3.28
N SER A 240 -0.51 -1.68 -3.39
CA SER A 240 -0.28 -2.68 -2.35
C SER A 240 1.22 -2.90 -2.09
N VAL A 241 2.05 -2.94 -3.13
CA VAL A 241 3.51 -3.10 -2.99
C VAL A 241 4.12 -1.87 -2.31
N THR A 242 3.74 -0.66 -2.71
CA THR A 242 4.22 0.57 -2.07
C THR A 242 3.81 0.63 -0.60
N GLN A 243 2.55 0.30 -0.29
CA GLN A 243 2.05 0.25 1.09
C GLN A 243 2.80 -0.79 1.94
N PHE A 244 3.14 -1.95 1.36
CA PHE A 244 3.94 -2.98 2.04
C PHE A 244 5.31 -2.44 2.47
N PHE A 245 6.02 -1.74 1.59
CA PHE A 245 7.34 -1.19 1.91
C PHE A 245 7.26 -0.06 2.94
N ILE A 246 6.29 0.85 2.80
CA ILE A 246 6.08 1.94 3.76
C ILE A 246 5.74 1.36 5.14
N ALA A 247 4.78 0.44 5.21
CA ALA A 247 4.36 -0.19 6.45
C ALA A 247 5.50 -1.01 7.09
N SER A 248 6.28 -1.75 6.29
CA SER A 248 7.44 -2.50 6.76
C SER A 248 8.51 -1.57 7.35
N LEU A 249 8.81 -0.45 6.70
CA LEU A 249 9.77 0.53 7.19
C LEU A 249 9.34 1.11 8.55
N VAL A 250 8.07 1.49 8.66
CA VAL A 250 7.52 2.01 9.93
C VAL A 250 7.53 0.92 11.01
N LEU A 251 7.23 -0.34 10.66
CA LEU A 251 7.27 -1.46 11.60
C LEU A 251 8.70 -1.75 12.10
N VAL A 252 9.72 -1.57 11.26
CA VAL A 252 11.12 -1.67 11.67
C VAL A 252 11.47 -0.56 12.66
N ILE A 253 11.05 0.68 12.41
CA ILE A 253 11.24 1.80 13.35
C ILE A 253 10.54 1.51 14.69
N ALA A 254 9.32 0.97 14.64
CA ALA A 254 8.60 0.52 15.82
C ALA A 254 9.32 -0.59 16.59
N ALA A 255 9.90 -1.56 15.89
CA ALA A 255 10.70 -2.62 16.50
C ALA A 255 11.93 -2.06 17.22
N PHE A 256 12.58 -1.03 16.66
CA PHE A 256 13.65 -0.30 17.37
C PHE A 256 13.11 0.43 18.61
N GLY A 257 11.93 1.05 18.54
CA GLY A 257 11.26 1.62 19.70
C GLY A 257 11.01 0.59 20.82
N GLY A 258 10.56 -0.61 20.44
CA GLY A 258 10.36 -1.73 21.36
C GLY A 258 11.67 -2.26 21.96
N LEU A 259 12.74 -2.30 21.16
CA LEU A 259 14.08 -2.67 21.64
C LEU A 259 14.61 -1.65 22.65
N ILE A 260 14.42 -0.35 22.40
CA ILE A 260 14.78 0.71 23.36
C ILE A 260 13.99 0.53 24.65
N ASN A 261 12.67 0.35 24.55
CA ASN A 261 11.79 0.12 25.69
C ASN A 261 12.25 -1.12 26.51
N PHE A 262 12.56 -2.24 25.85
CA PHE A 262 13.13 -3.43 26.50
C PHE A 262 14.41 -3.13 27.29
N HIS A 263 15.34 -2.36 26.73
CA HIS A 263 16.58 -2.00 27.43
C HIS A 263 16.38 -1.02 28.59
N LEU A 264 15.30 -0.22 28.58
CA LEU A 264 14.95 0.62 29.74
C LEU A 264 14.46 -0.21 30.93
N ILE A 265 13.82 -1.35 30.66
CA ILE A 265 13.10 -2.14 31.66
C ILE A 265 13.90 -3.34 32.16
N ALA A 266 14.67 -3.99 31.28
CA ALA A 266 15.27 -5.30 31.58
C ALA A 266 16.23 -5.28 32.79
N LEU A 267 17.04 -4.23 32.95
CA LEU A 267 18.00 -4.11 34.05
C LEU A 267 17.30 -3.91 35.42
N PRO A 268 16.40 -2.93 35.59
CA PRO A 268 15.56 -2.84 36.80
C PRO A 268 14.85 -4.15 37.15
N MET A 269 14.33 -4.86 36.14
CA MET A 269 13.62 -6.12 36.35
C MET A 269 14.53 -7.26 36.80
N SER A 270 15.82 -7.26 36.43
CA SER A 270 16.77 -8.24 36.96
C SER A 270 17.02 -8.07 38.46
N GLU A 271 16.95 -6.85 38.99
CA GLU A 271 17.05 -6.65 40.44
C GLU A 271 15.76 -7.06 41.16
N MET A 272 14.59 -6.76 40.59
CA MET A 272 13.30 -7.05 41.24
C MET A 272 12.90 -8.52 41.21
N VAL A 273 13.17 -9.22 40.10
CA VAL A 273 12.70 -10.61 39.88
C VAL A 273 13.83 -11.63 40.07
N GLY A 274 15.06 -11.15 40.31
CA GLY A 274 16.25 -11.97 40.55
C GLY A 274 17.02 -12.27 39.27
N GLY A 275 18.14 -11.57 39.07
CA GLY A 275 18.93 -11.62 37.83
C GLY A 275 19.69 -12.94 37.61
N ALA A 276 19.80 -13.75 38.67
CA ALA A 276 20.36 -15.10 38.61
C ALA A 276 19.31 -16.19 38.32
N ALA A 277 18.02 -15.84 38.25
CA ALA A 277 16.97 -16.78 37.91
C ALA A 277 16.90 -16.95 36.38
N TYR A 278 17.02 -18.19 35.92
CA TYR A 278 16.92 -18.57 34.51
C TYR A 278 15.75 -19.53 34.30
N ILE A 279 15.04 -19.36 33.19
CA ILE A 279 14.08 -20.33 32.68
C ILE A 279 14.64 -20.83 31.34
N GLY A 280 15.14 -22.07 31.33
CA GLY A 280 15.84 -22.61 30.17
C GLY A 280 17.12 -21.82 29.87
N SER A 281 17.21 -21.23 28.68
CA SER A 281 18.37 -20.44 28.23
C SER A 281 18.21 -18.92 28.39
N MET A 282 17.07 -18.43 28.89
CA MET A 282 16.79 -16.99 29.04
C MET A 282 16.70 -16.58 30.51
N ARG A 283 17.11 -15.34 30.82
CA ARG A 283 16.94 -14.77 32.17
C ARG A 283 15.47 -14.46 32.42
N VAL A 284 15.01 -14.66 33.66
CA VAL A 284 13.63 -14.34 34.04
C VAL A 284 13.32 -12.85 33.85
N SER A 285 14.32 -11.97 34.05
CA SER A 285 14.21 -10.53 33.78
C SER A 285 13.83 -10.21 32.34
N ASP A 286 14.44 -10.91 31.38
CA ASP A 286 14.24 -10.67 29.96
C ASP A 286 12.85 -11.13 29.53
N ILE A 287 12.40 -12.27 30.08
CA ILE A 287 11.04 -12.77 29.87
C ILE A 287 10.02 -11.79 30.44
N ALA A 288 10.25 -11.28 31.65
CA ALA A 288 9.33 -10.35 32.31
C ALA A 288 9.22 -9.02 31.54
N ALA A 289 10.34 -8.45 31.08
CA ALA A 289 10.35 -7.25 30.25
C ALA A 289 9.60 -7.48 28.92
N LEU A 290 9.82 -8.62 28.26
CA LEU A 290 9.11 -8.96 27.02
C LEU A 290 7.59 -9.12 27.23
N VAL A 291 7.18 -9.72 28.36
CA VAL A 291 5.76 -9.89 28.70
C VAL A 291 5.07 -8.53 28.89
N ILE A 292 5.73 -7.58 29.56
CA ILE A 292 5.21 -6.21 29.72
C ILE A 292 4.97 -5.58 28.34
N ILE A 293 6.01 -5.55 27.49
CA ILE A 293 5.92 -4.99 26.14
C ILE A 293 4.83 -5.69 25.31
N MET A 294 4.70 -7.01 25.40
CA MET A 294 3.65 -7.75 24.70
C MET A 294 2.25 -7.36 25.17
N VAL A 295 2.04 -7.19 26.47
CA VAL A 295 0.76 -6.74 27.04
C VAL A 295 0.46 -5.32 26.57
N GLU A 296 1.45 -4.43 26.54
CA GLU A 296 1.29 -3.06 26.06
C GLU A 296 0.92 -2.99 24.58
N ILE A 297 1.66 -3.68 23.71
CA ILE A 297 1.35 -3.75 22.27
C ILE A 297 -0.06 -4.32 22.08
N SER A 298 -0.42 -5.38 22.81
CA SER A 298 -1.76 -5.96 22.75
C SER A 298 -2.83 -4.96 23.16
N MET A 299 -2.61 -4.24 24.26
CA MET A 299 -3.56 -3.26 24.76
C MET A 299 -3.67 -2.03 23.85
N GLY A 300 -2.58 -1.62 23.22
CA GLY A 300 -2.55 -0.58 22.20
C GLY A 300 -3.35 -0.95 20.95
N ILE A 301 -3.20 -2.19 20.48
CA ILE A 301 -4.02 -2.73 19.39
C ILE A 301 -5.51 -2.69 19.77
N PHE A 302 -5.89 -3.17 20.97
CA PHE A 302 -7.27 -3.12 21.43
C PHE A 302 -7.82 -1.70 21.55
N LEU A 303 -7.00 -0.75 22.02
CA LEU A 303 -7.37 0.65 22.13
C LEU A 303 -7.69 1.26 20.75
N LEU A 304 -6.81 1.05 19.76
CA LEU A 304 -6.99 1.60 18.42
C LEU A 304 -8.15 0.94 17.67
N GLU A 305 -8.39 -0.35 17.90
CA GLU A 305 -9.55 -1.05 17.36
C GLU A 305 -10.86 -0.55 18.00
N ALA A 306 -10.86 -0.31 19.32
CA ALA A 306 -12.00 0.26 20.02
C ALA A 306 -12.31 1.69 19.54
N LEU A 307 -11.29 2.46 19.18
CA LEU A 307 -11.44 3.79 18.59
C LEU A 307 -11.82 3.75 17.10
N GLN A 308 -11.92 2.57 16.48
CA GLN A 308 -12.16 2.37 15.05
C GLN A 308 -11.13 3.06 14.14
N ILE A 309 -9.92 3.28 14.67
CA ILE A 309 -8.80 3.78 13.88
C ILE A 309 -8.23 2.63 13.05
N THR A 310 -8.09 1.45 13.66
CA THR A 310 -7.71 0.21 12.98
C THR A 310 -8.89 -0.75 12.80
N LYS A 311 -8.72 -1.74 11.91
CA LYS A 311 -9.72 -2.78 11.62
C LYS A 311 -9.12 -4.19 11.61
N LEU A 312 -8.24 -4.47 12.55
CA LEU A 312 -7.62 -5.80 12.70
C LEU A 312 -8.63 -6.84 13.20
N PHE A 313 -9.62 -6.43 13.99
CA PHE A 313 -10.62 -7.31 14.59
C PHE A 313 -12.05 -6.83 14.29
N PRO A 314 -12.61 -7.15 13.11
CA PRO A 314 -13.92 -6.64 12.68
C PRO A 314 -15.09 -6.99 13.62
N MET A 315 -14.91 -7.97 14.51
CA MET A 315 -15.87 -8.28 15.58
C MET A 315 -16.03 -7.12 16.56
N ILE A 316 -14.94 -6.41 16.88
CA ILE A 316 -14.92 -5.27 17.81
C ILE A 316 -15.65 -4.07 17.22
N GLY A 317 -15.49 -3.84 15.92
CA GLY A 317 -16.20 -2.78 15.20
C GLY A 317 -17.72 -2.94 15.19
N ARG A 318 -18.23 -4.17 15.34
CA ARG A 318 -19.68 -4.49 15.37
C ARG A 318 -20.29 -4.43 16.76
N MET A 319 -19.49 -4.22 17.81
CA MET A 319 -19.98 -4.09 19.18
C MET A 319 -20.76 -2.78 19.36
N ASP A 320 -21.66 -2.74 20.33
CA ASP A 320 -22.38 -1.52 20.68
C ASP A 320 -21.42 -0.43 21.18
N ASP A 321 -21.76 0.83 20.91
CA ASP A 321 -20.92 1.98 21.20
C ASP A 321 -20.53 2.10 22.68
N ARG A 322 -21.39 1.64 23.59
CA ARG A 322 -21.13 1.68 25.04
C ARG A 322 -20.05 0.68 25.42
N MET A 323 -20.14 -0.56 24.95
CA MET A 323 -19.14 -1.58 25.25
C MET A 323 -17.79 -1.25 24.61
N ARG A 324 -17.80 -0.70 23.39
CA ARG A 324 -16.59 -0.22 22.71
C ARG A 324 -15.90 0.89 23.50
N LYS A 325 -16.65 1.89 23.98
CA LYS A 325 -16.11 2.96 24.83
C LYS A 325 -15.55 2.43 26.15
N ARG A 326 -16.25 1.47 26.81
CA ARG A 326 -15.76 0.85 28.06
C ARG A 326 -14.43 0.13 27.85
N MET A 327 -14.32 -0.64 26.77
CA MET A 327 -13.09 -1.34 26.42
C MET A 327 -11.97 -0.35 26.08
N ALA A 328 -12.24 0.73 25.33
CA ALA A 328 -11.25 1.78 25.07
C ALA A 328 -10.75 2.40 26.38
N ILE A 329 -11.65 2.72 27.31
CA ILE A 329 -11.28 3.27 28.62
C ILE A 329 -10.45 2.25 29.41
N ALA A 330 -10.89 1.00 29.49
CA ALA A 330 -10.15 -0.06 30.20
C ALA A 330 -8.75 -0.26 29.62
N ALA A 331 -8.63 -0.29 28.30
CA ALA A 331 -7.35 -0.43 27.60
C ALA A 331 -6.41 0.74 27.85
N PHE A 332 -6.93 1.95 27.76
CA PHE A 332 -6.18 3.17 28.06
C PHE A 332 -5.73 3.22 29.53
N THR A 333 -6.60 2.85 30.47
CA THR A 333 -6.25 2.80 31.90
C THR A 333 -5.12 1.80 32.17
N ILE A 334 -5.18 0.61 31.57
CA ILE A 334 -4.12 -0.39 31.73
C ILE A 334 -2.80 0.10 31.12
N LEU A 335 -2.82 0.66 29.90
CA LEU A 335 -1.64 1.27 29.28
C LEU A 335 -1.06 2.39 30.14
N PHE A 336 -1.89 3.25 30.72
CA PHE A 336 -1.45 4.33 31.59
C PHE A 336 -0.78 3.82 32.87
N ILE A 337 -1.31 2.73 33.45
CA ILE A 337 -0.70 2.08 34.62
C ILE A 337 0.67 1.51 34.24
N PHE A 338 0.76 0.77 33.14
CA PHE A 338 2.04 0.22 32.67
C PHE A 338 3.05 1.31 32.35
N ALA A 339 2.66 2.37 31.61
CA ALA A 339 3.52 3.52 31.36
C ALA A 339 4.02 4.20 32.64
N SER A 340 3.19 4.25 33.69
CA SER A 340 3.60 4.79 34.99
C SER A 340 4.61 3.88 35.68
N ILE A 341 4.42 2.56 35.61
CA ILE A 341 5.38 1.57 36.13
C ILE A 341 6.70 1.67 35.35
N GLU A 342 6.66 1.73 34.04
CA GLU A 342 7.85 1.82 33.18
C GLU A 342 8.64 3.12 33.40
N ALA A 343 7.95 4.26 33.57
CA ALA A 343 8.60 5.51 33.96
C ALA A 343 9.38 5.36 35.28
N SER A 344 8.80 4.65 36.26
CA SER A 344 9.46 4.35 37.52
C SER A 344 10.64 3.38 37.35
N LEU A 345 10.51 2.35 36.49
CA LEU A 345 11.58 1.40 36.21
C LEU A 345 12.74 2.09 35.46
N ALA A 346 12.44 2.94 34.47
CA ALA A 346 13.44 3.71 33.74
C ALA A 346 14.19 4.68 34.67
N TYR A 347 13.51 5.29 35.63
CA TYR A 347 14.17 6.07 36.67
C TYR A 347 15.08 5.20 37.56
N MET A 348 14.60 4.01 37.97
CA MET A 348 15.40 3.06 38.75
C MET A 348 16.63 2.55 37.99
N ARG A 349 16.54 2.37 36.67
CA ARG A 349 17.67 2.01 35.81
C ARG A 349 18.81 3.02 35.96
N ASP A 350 18.49 4.31 35.90
CA ASP A 350 19.50 5.37 35.98
C ASP A 350 20.20 5.35 37.34
N LEU A 351 19.44 5.15 38.43
CA LEU A 351 19.98 4.98 39.78
C LEU A 351 20.90 3.74 39.89
N LEU A 352 20.48 2.59 39.36
CA LEU A 352 21.28 1.35 39.39
C LEU A 352 22.58 1.49 38.60
N VAL A 353 22.55 2.17 37.45
CA VAL A 353 23.75 2.41 36.63
C VAL A 353 24.72 3.36 37.36
N MET A 354 24.22 4.39 38.05
CA MET A 354 25.05 5.27 38.86
C MET A 354 25.73 4.51 40.01
N ASP A 355 24.99 3.64 40.70
CA ASP A 355 25.54 2.85 41.81
C ASP A 355 26.62 1.87 41.34
N GLN A 356 26.41 1.19 40.22
CA GLN A 356 27.42 0.31 39.60
C GLN A 356 28.70 1.08 39.20
N GLN A 357 28.57 2.32 38.71
CA GLN A 357 29.74 3.16 38.39
C GLN A 357 30.52 3.56 39.64
N ALA A 358 29.83 3.92 40.72
CA ALA A 358 30.47 4.24 41.99
C ALA A 358 31.20 3.03 42.59
N LEU A 359 30.56 1.85 42.56
CA LEU A 359 31.15 0.60 43.04
C LEU A 359 32.37 0.19 42.22
N THR A 360 32.29 0.22 40.89
CA THR A 360 33.42 -0.14 40.02
C THR A 360 34.61 0.79 40.19
N GLN A 361 34.38 2.09 40.39
CA GLN A 361 35.45 3.07 40.66
C GLN A 361 36.09 2.87 42.04
N SER A 362 35.28 2.52 43.06
CA SER A 362 35.78 2.17 44.39
C SER A 362 36.63 0.88 44.36
N LEU A 363 36.18 -0.14 43.63
CA LEU A 363 36.90 -1.41 43.47
C LEU A 363 38.18 -1.28 42.63
N ALA A 364 38.23 -0.32 41.70
CA ALA A 364 39.42 -0.01 40.92
C ALA A 364 40.49 0.81 41.69
N GLY A 365 40.25 1.13 42.97
CA GLY A 365 41.18 1.89 43.80
C GLY A 365 41.22 3.39 43.51
N GLY A 366 40.28 3.91 42.73
CA GLY A 366 40.10 5.35 42.54
C GLY A 366 39.49 5.99 43.79
N ALA A 367 39.78 7.28 44.02
CA ALA A 367 39.02 8.05 45.02
C ALA A 367 37.52 7.95 44.68
N ALA A 368 36.70 7.63 45.68
CA ALA A 368 35.24 7.60 45.54
C ALA A 368 34.78 8.99 45.07
N ALA A 369 34.52 9.14 43.78
CA ALA A 369 33.89 10.34 43.27
C ALA A 369 32.44 10.29 43.73
N GLU A 370 31.97 11.35 44.41
CA GLU A 370 30.56 11.49 44.75
C GLU A 370 29.74 11.39 43.46
N ALA A 371 28.77 10.48 43.45
CA ALA A 371 27.86 10.30 42.33
C ALA A 371 27.01 11.57 42.18
N GLN A 372 27.45 12.51 41.34
CA GLN A 372 26.71 13.74 41.09
C GLN A 372 25.44 13.41 40.30
N PHE A 373 24.28 13.60 40.93
CA PHE A 373 22.98 13.33 40.33
C PHE A 373 22.80 14.09 39.01
N ARG A 374 22.61 13.36 37.91
CA ARG A 374 22.43 13.92 36.56
C ARG A 374 20.95 14.05 36.24
N TRP A 375 20.31 15.07 36.81
CA TRP A 375 18.86 15.28 36.69
C TRP A 375 18.34 15.31 35.23
N ILE A 376 19.13 15.84 34.29
CA ILE A 376 18.73 15.93 32.87
C ILE A 376 18.54 14.52 32.27
N PRO A 377 19.56 13.62 32.27
CA PRO A 377 19.38 12.22 31.90
C PRO A 377 18.24 11.50 32.63
N SER A 378 18.09 11.69 33.95
CA SER A 378 17.08 10.98 34.72
C SER A 378 15.66 11.38 34.32
N VAL A 379 15.40 12.68 34.13
CA VAL A 379 14.10 13.18 33.65
C VAL A 379 13.84 12.74 32.22
N ALA A 380 14.85 12.76 31.35
CA ALA A 380 14.72 12.31 29.97
C ALA A 380 14.38 10.81 29.89
N GLN A 381 15.02 9.96 30.70
CA GLN A 381 14.73 8.53 30.75
C GLN A 381 13.35 8.23 31.34
N LEU A 382 12.93 8.97 32.38
CA LEU A 382 11.59 8.85 32.95
C LEU A 382 10.52 9.21 31.92
N LEU A 383 10.67 10.35 31.23
CA LEU A 383 9.76 10.76 30.16
C LEU A 383 9.74 9.74 29.01
N LEU A 384 10.90 9.23 28.64
CA LEU A 384 11.01 8.20 27.60
C LEU A 384 10.28 6.91 28.02
N GLY A 385 10.46 6.44 29.26
CA GLY A 385 9.74 5.28 29.80
C GLY A 385 8.23 5.49 29.87
N PHE A 386 7.75 6.71 30.10
CA PHE A 386 6.32 7.02 30.08
C PHE A 386 5.73 7.10 28.66
N ILE A 387 6.46 7.70 27.71
CA ILE A 387 5.95 7.98 26.36
C ILE A 387 6.03 6.75 25.45
N LEU A 388 7.07 5.91 25.60
CA LEU A 388 7.29 4.78 24.70
C LEU A 388 6.12 3.78 24.64
N PRO A 389 5.47 3.39 25.74
CA PRO A 389 4.28 2.54 25.70
C PRO A 389 3.17 3.06 24.79
N PHE A 390 2.89 4.36 24.85
CA PHE A 390 1.90 4.99 23.97
C PHE A 390 2.40 5.04 22.52
N ALA A 391 3.68 5.28 22.30
CA ALA A 391 4.27 5.22 20.95
C ALA A 391 4.16 3.79 20.37
N LEU A 392 4.39 2.76 21.19
CA LEU A 392 4.26 1.36 20.81
C LEU A 392 2.80 0.94 20.57
N ALA A 393 1.83 1.57 21.25
CA ALA A 393 0.43 1.36 20.95
C ALA A 393 0.08 1.73 19.50
N PHE A 394 0.70 2.77 18.94
CA PHE A 394 0.49 3.19 17.54
C PHE A 394 1.00 2.21 16.50
N VAL A 395 1.74 1.16 16.89
CA VAL A 395 2.21 0.10 15.99
C VAL A 395 1.06 -0.64 15.30
N ALA A 396 -0.14 -0.63 15.88
CA ALA A 396 -1.30 -1.25 15.25
C ALA A 396 -1.63 -0.65 13.86
N ILE A 397 -1.40 0.65 13.66
CA ILE A 397 -1.70 1.35 12.40
C ILE A 397 -0.84 0.80 11.23
N PRO A 398 0.51 0.85 11.28
CA PRO A 398 1.33 0.25 10.25
C PRO A 398 1.19 -1.27 10.20
N LEU A 399 0.88 -1.94 11.33
CA LEU A 399 0.64 -3.38 11.34
C LEU A 399 -0.59 -3.77 10.50
N GLU A 400 -1.69 -3.02 10.55
CA GLU A 400 -2.85 -3.24 9.68
C GLU A 400 -2.49 -3.07 8.21
N ALA A 401 -1.83 -1.95 7.87
CA ALA A 401 -1.37 -1.70 6.51
C ALA A 401 -0.43 -2.81 6.02
N PHE A 402 0.45 -3.30 6.89
CA PHE A 402 1.36 -4.40 6.61
C PHE A 402 0.60 -5.71 6.37
N ILE A 403 -0.35 -6.08 7.22
CA ILE A 403 -1.11 -7.33 7.06
C ILE A 403 -1.92 -7.33 5.75
N ASN A 404 -2.60 -6.23 5.44
CA ASN A 404 -3.40 -6.10 4.23
C ASN A 404 -2.54 -6.20 2.96
N SER A 405 -1.41 -5.50 2.93
CA SER A 405 -0.49 -5.51 1.79
C SER A 405 0.36 -6.79 1.70
N LEU A 406 0.73 -7.39 2.83
CA LEU A 406 1.49 -8.65 2.92
C LEU A 406 0.75 -9.78 2.20
N ARG A 407 -0.58 -9.86 2.34
CA ARG A 407 -1.38 -10.86 1.62
C ARG A 407 -1.19 -10.77 0.10
N THR A 408 -1.22 -9.55 -0.45
CA THR A 408 -1.02 -9.31 -1.88
C THR A 408 0.42 -9.64 -2.31
N VAL A 409 1.40 -9.16 -1.55
CA VAL A 409 2.83 -9.41 -1.84
C VAL A 409 3.19 -10.89 -1.74
N LEU A 410 2.69 -11.61 -0.72
CA LEU A 410 2.84 -13.06 -0.62
C LEU A 410 2.16 -13.77 -1.80
N GLY A 411 0.98 -13.31 -2.23
CA GLY A 411 0.33 -13.83 -3.43
C GLY A 411 1.22 -13.71 -4.67
N LEU A 412 1.85 -12.54 -4.88
CA LEU A 412 2.80 -12.32 -5.97
C LEU A 412 4.05 -13.20 -5.84
N LEU A 413 4.59 -13.35 -4.63
CA LEU A 413 5.75 -14.21 -4.36
C LEU A 413 5.44 -15.67 -4.67
N VAL A 414 4.32 -16.19 -4.17
CA VAL A 414 3.86 -17.56 -4.46
C VAL A 414 3.68 -17.76 -5.96
N LEU A 415 3.07 -16.80 -6.67
CA LEU A 415 2.94 -16.86 -8.12
C LEU A 415 4.31 -16.90 -8.81
N GLY A 416 5.27 -16.09 -8.36
CA GLY A 416 6.65 -16.10 -8.85
C GLY A 416 7.34 -17.44 -8.64
N VAL A 417 7.24 -18.02 -7.44
CA VAL A 417 7.78 -19.35 -7.12
C VAL A 417 7.15 -20.42 -8.01
N VAL A 418 5.82 -20.44 -8.11
CA VAL A 418 5.09 -21.40 -8.95
C VAL A 418 5.38 -21.22 -10.43
N ARG A 419 5.78 -20.02 -10.89
CA ARG A 419 6.22 -19.79 -12.28
C ARG A 419 7.62 -20.33 -12.57
N VAL A 420 8.53 -20.25 -11.61
CA VAL A 420 9.92 -20.75 -11.75
C VAL A 420 9.99 -22.27 -11.59
N LEU A 421 9.18 -22.84 -10.70
CA LEU A 421 9.22 -24.26 -10.35
C LEU A 421 9.04 -25.22 -11.56
N PRO A 422 8.11 -25.00 -12.51
CA PRO A 422 8.01 -25.80 -13.74
C PRO A 422 9.29 -25.79 -14.58
N VAL A 423 10.02 -24.67 -14.61
CA VAL A 423 11.27 -24.55 -15.36
C VAL A 423 12.34 -25.40 -14.71
N VAL A 424 12.49 -25.29 -13.38
CA VAL A 424 13.45 -26.09 -12.60
C VAL A 424 13.16 -27.59 -12.72
N VAL A 425 11.89 -27.98 -12.60
CA VAL A 425 11.46 -29.38 -12.73
C VAL A 425 11.72 -29.93 -14.14
N ARG A 426 11.47 -29.14 -15.20
CA ARG A 426 11.81 -29.55 -16.57
C ARG A 426 13.31 -29.69 -16.78
N LEU A 427 14.10 -28.78 -16.23
CA LEU A 427 15.56 -28.82 -16.32
C LEU A 427 16.11 -30.06 -15.60
N ALA A 428 15.61 -30.37 -14.39
CA ALA A 428 15.97 -31.57 -13.67
C ALA A 428 15.65 -32.86 -14.46
N GLY A 429 14.50 -32.90 -15.14
CA GLY A 429 14.15 -34.02 -16.04
C GLY A 429 15.11 -34.17 -17.21
N GLY A 430 15.47 -33.06 -17.85
CA GLY A 430 16.47 -33.04 -18.92
C GLY A 430 17.83 -33.54 -18.44
N VAL A 431 18.29 -33.09 -17.27
CA VAL A 431 19.54 -33.51 -16.62
C VAL A 431 19.50 -35.01 -16.29
N ALA A 432 18.42 -35.53 -15.71
CA ALA A 432 18.28 -36.95 -15.41
C ALA A 432 18.37 -37.82 -16.69
N SER A 433 17.74 -37.37 -17.77
CA SER A 433 17.84 -38.02 -19.07
C SER A 433 19.28 -38.02 -19.61
N HIS A 434 20.00 -36.91 -19.49
CA HIS A 434 21.39 -36.80 -19.96
C HIS A 434 22.35 -37.60 -19.09
N LEU A 435 22.17 -37.56 -17.77
CA LEU A 435 22.94 -38.34 -16.81
C LEU A 435 22.78 -39.84 -17.09
N SER A 436 21.57 -40.30 -17.45
CA SER A 436 21.36 -41.70 -17.85
C SER A 436 22.14 -42.09 -19.11
N LYS A 437 22.31 -41.17 -20.08
CA LYS A 437 23.13 -41.39 -21.29
C LYS A 437 24.62 -41.40 -20.96
N VAL A 438 25.06 -40.52 -20.07
CA VAL A 438 26.45 -40.47 -19.60
C VAL A 438 26.81 -41.71 -18.79
N LEU A 439 25.93 -42.15 -17.88
CA LEU A 439 26.09 -43.41 -17.12
C LEU A 439 26.22 -44.61 -18.05
N VAL A 440 25.42 -44.64 -19.12
CA VAL A 440 25.53 -45.64 -20.18
C VAL A 440 26.88 -45.58 -20.89
N SER A 441 27.35 -44.39 -21.25
CA SER A 441 28.67 -44.22 -21.89
C SER A 441 29.83 -44.59 -20.97
N LEU A 442 29.72 -44.28 -19.66
CA LEU A 442 30.72 -44.62 -18.66
C LEU A 442 30.76 -46.14 -18.42
N TYR A 443 29.59 -46.77 -18.40
CA TYR A 443 29.45 -48.22 -18.34
C TYR A 443 30.08 -48.90 -19.57
N ASP A 444 29.83 -48.38 -20.77
CA ASP A 444 30.48 -48.86 -22.00
C ASP A 444 32.01 -48.66 -21.98
N LEU A 445 32.51 -47.55 -21.41
CA LEU A 445 33.96 -47.29 -21.26
C LEU A 445 34.64 -48.31 -20.32
N LEU A 446 33.97 -48.65 -19.21
CA LEU A 446 34.47 -49.63 -18.23
C LEU A 446 34.57 -51.05 -18.82
N ILE A 447 33.69 -51.36 -19.78
CA ILE A 447 33.65 -52.65 -20.49
C ILE A 447 34.48 -52.60 -21.80
N MET A 448 35.11 -51.48 -22.14
CA MET A 448 35.85 -51.33 -23.40
C MET A 448 37.19 -52.10 -23.43
N LEU A 449 37.85 -52.24 -22.28
CA LEU A 449 39.16 -52.91 -22.14
C LEU A 449 39.15 -54.39 -22.61
N PRO A 450 38.15 -55.21 -22.25
CA PRO A 450 38.00 -56.56 -22.79
C PRO A 450 37.49 -56.59 -24.24
N LEU A 451 36.60 -55.66 -24.61
CA LEU A 451 35.97 -55.64 -25.92
C LEU A 451 36.92 -55.25 -27.05
N SER A 452 38.01 -54.53 -26.76
CA SER A 452 39.06 -54.22 -27.74
C SER A 452 39.93 -55.45 -28.03
N ILE A 453 40.20 -56.28 -27.02
CA ILE A 453 40.89 -57.57 -27.17
C ILE A 453 40.00 -58.54 -27.97
N GLU A 454 38.71 -58.62 -27.65
CA GLU A 454 37.74 -59.44 -28.38
C GLU A 454 37.61 -59.00 -29.85
N ARG A 455 37.47 -57.70 -30.13
CA ARG A 455 37.38 -57.18 -31.50
C ARG A 455 38.67 -57.35 -32.30
N MET A 456 39.84 -57.26 -31.67
CA MET A 456 41.12 -57.48 -32.33
C MET A 456 41.32 -58.95 -32.71
N ILE A 457 40.80 -59.89 -31.91
CA ILE A 457 40.80 -61.32 -32.21
C ILE A 457 39.76 -61.64 -33.28
N ALA A 458 38.56 -61.05 -33.21
CA ALA A 458 37.51 -61.23 -34.22
C ALA A 458 37.91 -60.68 -35.59
N HIS A 459 38.51 -59.49 -35.67
CA HIS A 459 39.01 -58.94 -36.93
C HIS A 459 40.16 -59.77 -37.52
N ARG A 460 41.04 -60.35 -36.69
CA ARG A 460 42.05 -61.30 -37.19
C ARG A 460 41.43 -62.55 -37.80
N ARG A 461 40.27 -62.98 -37.28
CA ARG A 461 39.53 -64.15 -37.76
C ARG A 461 38.72 -63.86 -39.02
N GLU A 462 38.15 -62.65 -39.14
CA GLU A 462 37.50 -62.18 -40.37
C GLU A 462 38.51 -61.93 -41.50
N THR A 463 39.69 -61.37 -41.20
CA THR A 463 40.77 -61.25 -42.21
C THR A 463 41.37 -62.60 -42.58
N ALA A 464 41.31 -63.60 -41.70
CA ALA A 464 41.73 -64.97 -42.03
C ALA A 464 40.72 -65.69 -42.93
N HIS A 465 39.41 -65.49 -42.69
CA HIS A 465 38.36 -66.04 -43.57
C HIS A 465 38.27 -65.33 -44.94
N ALA A 466 38.60 -64.04 -45.03
CA ALA A 466 38.69 -63.33 -46.31
C ALA A 466 39.90 -63.77 -47.17
N VAL A 467 40.89 -64.46 -46.58
CA VAL A 467 42.02 -65.06 -47.31
C VAL A 467 41.71 -66.49 -47.75
N ASP A 468 40.80 -67.21 -47.07
CA ASP A 468 40.36 -68.55 -47.47
C ASP A 468 39.29 -68.56 -48.58
N GLU A 469 38.58 -67.46 -48.83
CA GLU A 469 37.56 -67.37 -49.91
C GLU A 469 38.13 -66.97 -51.29
N ASP A 470 39.37 -66.48 -51.38
CA ASP A 470 39.97 -66.02 -52.65
C ASP A 470 40.68 -67.16 -53.43
N ASP A 471 40.83 -68.36 -52.82
CA ASP A 471 41.55 -69.52 -53.41
C ASP A 471 40.63 -70.65 -53.92
N THR A 472 39.29 -70.49 -53.86
CA THR A 472 38.36 -71.58 -54.24
C THR A 472 37.16 -71.16 -55.10
N ASP A 473 37.34 -70.30 -56.11
CA ASP A 473 36.37 -70.22 -57.23
C ASP A 473 36.97 -69.53 -58.47
N ALA A 474 37.76 -70.30 -59.22
CA ALA A 474 38.21 -69.96 -60.56
C ALA A 474 37.61 -70.94 -61.60
N ASP A 475 36.30 -70.85 -61.88
CA ASP A 475 35.75 -71.17 -63.22
C ASP A 475 34.30 -70.66 -63.42
N THR A 476 34.15 -69.46 -64.03
CA THR A 476 33.21 -69.08 -65.13
C THR A 476 31.65 -69.19 -64.96
N PRO A 477 30.76 -68.37 -65.61
CA PRO A 477 30.76 -66.96 -66.05
C PRO A 477 29.54 -66.12 -65.57
N ALA A 478 29.57 -64.83 -65.93
CA ALA A 478 28.67 -63.71 -65.62
C ALA A 478 27.17 -63.77 -66.06
N LYS A 479 26.30 -63.06 -65.27
CA LYS A 479 25.29 -62.00 -65.64
C LYS A 479 24.10 -61.93 -64.63
N PRO A 480 23.20 -60.90 -64.61
CA PRO A 480 23.42 -59.45 -64.41
C PRO A 480 22.40 -58.77 -63.43
N LYS A 481 22.76 -57.54 -62.96
CA LYS A 481 21.92 -56.36 -62.59
C LYS A 481 20.70 -56.49 -61.63
N THR A 482 20.66 -55.63 -60.60
CA THR A 482 19.55 -54.63 -60.46
C THR A 482 19.89 -53.44 -59.55
N LYS A 483 19.88 -52.23 -60.14
CA LYS A 483 19.83 -50.92 -59.45
C LYS A 483 18.41 -50.69 -58.92
N ARG A 484 18.24 -50.31 -57.65
CA ARG A 484 16.96 -49.80 -57.14
C ARG A 484 17.06 -48.31 -56.78
N ARG A 485 16.24 -47.57 -57.53
CA ARG A 485 16.06 -46.11 -57.64
C ARG A 485 15.75 -45.40 -56.32
N ARG A 486 16.40 -44.23 -56.13
CA ARG A 486 15.85 -43.05 -55.47
C ARG A 486 14.56 -42.61 -56.18
N ARG A 487 13.52 -42.27 -55.42
CA ARG A 487 12.36 -41.52 -55.91
C ARG A 487 12.29 -40.18 -55.18
N ALA A 488 12.48 -39.13 -55.95
CA ALA A 488 11.99 -37.78 -55.71
C ALA A 488 11.01 -37.45 -56.85
N SER A 489 9.92 -36.76 -56.49
CA SER A 489 8.96 -36.00 -57.33
C SER A 489 8.05 -35.35 -56.27
N SER A 490 8.06 -34.05 -55.97
CA SER A 490 8.01 -32.83 -56.78
C SER A 490 6.82 -32.72 -57.72
N ASP A 491 6.25 -31.51 -57.67
CA ASP A 491 5.27 -30.85 -58.53
C ASP A 491 3.80 -31.14 -58.14
N ALA A 492 2.90 -30.16 -58.05
CA ALA A 492 2.85 -28.80 -58.57
C ALA A 492 1.91 -27.99 -57.64
N ASP A 493 2.26 -26.78 -57.23
CA ASP A 493 2.10 -25.51 -57.96
C ASP A 493 0.65 -24.99 -57.96
N THR A 494 0.41 -23.93 -57.19
CA THR A 494 -0.45 -22.82 -57.61
C THR A 494 -0.10 -21.59 -56.76
N ASP A 495 0.62 -20.68 -57.42
CA ASP A 495 0.44 -19.22 -57.34
C ASP A 495 -0.93 -18.80 -56.76
N ASP A 496 -0.97 -17.81 -55.87
CA ASP A 496 -0.91 -16.40 -56.33
C ASP A 496 -1.06 -15.40 -55.17
N THR A 497 -0.44 -14.23 -55.37
CA THR A 497 -0.73 -12.91 -54.77
C THR A 497 -0.44 -12.61 -53.30
N GLN A 498 0.69 -11.91 -53.12
CA GLN A 498 0.82 -10.78 -52.20
C GLN A 498 -0.05 -9.61 -52.67
N LEU A 499 -0.60 -8.81 -51.74
CA LEU A 499 -0.33 -7.38 -51.53
C LEU A 499 -1.50 -6.61 -50.89
N THR A 500 -1.11 -5.62 -50.06
CA THR A 500 -1.78 -4.34 -49.75
C THR A 500 -3.03 -4.37 -48.86
N GLU A 501 -2.95 -3.85 -47.63
CA GLU A 501 -3.09 -2.43 -47.22
C GLU A 501 -4.55 -2.00 -47.03
N ARG A 502 -4.84 -1.46 -45.81
CA ARG A 502 -5.89 -0.46 -45.46
C ARG A 502 -7.34 -0.91 -45.63
N GLU A 503 -8.35 -0.50 -44.85
CA GLU A 503 -8.61 0.32 -43.67
C GLU A 503 -10.10 0.02 -43.36
N ALA A 504 -10.48 -0.13 -42.09
CA ALA A 504 -11.79 0.22 -41.50
C ALA A 504 -11.77 -0.08 -40.00
#